data_AF-A0A399WYS1-F1
#
_entry.id   AF-A0A399WYS1-F1
#
_cell.length_a   1.000
_cell.length_b   1.000
_cell.length_c   1.000
_cell.angle_alpha   90.00
_cell.angle_beta   90.00
_cell.angle_gamma   90.00
#
_symmetry.space_group_name_H-M   'P 1'
#
loop_
_entity.id
_entity.type
_entity.pdbx_description
1 polymer ?
#
loop_
_entity_poly.entity_id
_entity_poly.type
_entity_poly.pdbx_seq_one_letter_code
_entity_poly.pdbx_strand_id
1 'polypeptide(L)'
;MSDAGVEPAAETALILRERKHARIFFAVGWVLILANLVTAAYSIFLPIELILRGIYPDGLFAYWFGYERPGVYFDYEEQLPFINVVVVLFIALWLFMFIQIVLLPKIGKKLTLDMEEVAAADSALSLARLGAFLAFGLMTLTSVVVLRTYTQWHADYEVIQSLLGQ
;
A
#
# COMPACT_ATOMS: atom_id res chain seq x y z
N MET A 1 -60.57 10.31 -2.79
CA MET A 1 -59.49 11.32 -2.88
C MET A 1 -58.19 10.56 -2.80
N SER A 2 -57.51 10.38 -3.94
CA SER A 2 -56.30 9.57 -4.05
C SER A 2 -55.06 10.45 -4.02
N ASP A 3 -54.24 10.29 -2.98
CA ASP A 3 -52.88 10.82 -2.90
C ASP A 3 -51.92 10.01 -3.80
N ALA A 4 -52.12 10.06 -5.12
CA ALA A 4 -51.37 9.26 -6.10
C ALA A 4 -50.47 10.10 -7.02
N GLY A 5 -50.10 11.33 -6.61
CA GLY A 5 -49.47 12.31 -7.50
C GLY A 5 -47.98 12.60 -7.29
N VAL A 6 -47.34 12.06 -6.24
CA VAL A 6 -46.00 12.54 -5.79
C VAL A 6 -44.88 11.48 -5.87
N GLU A 7 -45.20 10.20 -6.11
CA GLU A 7 -44.22 9.09 -6.08
C GLU A 7 -43.15 9.07 -7.18
N PRO A 8 -43.40 9.43 -8.46
CA PRO A 8 -42.41 9.17 -9.53
C PRO A 8 -41.20 10.12 -9.47
N ALA A 9 -41.37 11.35 -8.96
CA ALA A 9 -40.28 12.31 -8.86
C ALA A 9 -39.30 11.97 -7.72
N ALA A 10 -39.83 11.46 -6.60
CA ALA A 10 -39.03 11.02 -5.45
C ALA A 10 -38.25 9.75 -5.78
N GLU A 11 -38.88 8.79 -6.47
CA GLU A 11 -38.24 7.56 -6.93
C GLU A 11 -37.11 7.85 -7.95
N THR A 12 -37.36 8.74 -8.91
CA THR A 12 -36.35 9.17 -9.89
C THR A 12 -35.15 9.87 -9.22
N ALA A 13 -35.40 10.70 -8.21
CA ALA A 13 -34.34 11.38 -7.46
C ALA A 13 -33.48 10.40 -6.63
N LEU A 14 -34.09 9.36 -6.07
CA LEU A 14 -33.40 8.32 -5.32
C LEU A 14 -32.49 7.48 -6.22
N ILE A 15 -32.99 7.06 -7.39
CA ILE A 15 -32.20 6.31 -8.39
C ILE A 15 -31.00 7.13 -8.88
N LEU A 16 -31.19 8.43 -9.16
CA LEU A 16 -30.11 9.33 -9.58
C LEU A 16 -29.03 9.47 -8.50
N ARG A 17 -29.43 9.58 -7.23
CA ARG A 17 -28.51 9.67 -6.09
C ARG A 17 -27.70 8.39 -5.93
N GLU A 18 -28.35 7.24 -6.00
CA GLU A 18 -27.69 5.94 -5.86
C GLU A 18 -26.75 5.64 -7.03
N ARG A 19 -27.13 5.99 -8.27
CA ARG A 19 -26.19 5.92 -9.42
C ARG A 19 -24.95 6.77 -9.20
N LYS A 20 -25.10 7.98 -8.66
CA LYS A 20 -23.96 8.86 -8.34
C LYS A 20 -23.06 8.23 -7.27
N HIS A 21 -23.64 7.66 -6.22
CA HIS A 21 -22.89 6.94 -5.19
C HIS A 21 -22.16 5.73 -5.77
N ALA A 22 -22.83 4.89 -6.55
CA ALA A 22 -22.24 3.71 -7.19
C ALA A 22 -21.02 4.08 -8.06
N ARG A 23 -21.12 5.14 -8.86
CA ARG A 23 -20.00 5.65 -9.67
C ARG A 23 -18.81 6.11 -8.83
N ILE A 24 -19.07 6.78 -7.70
CA ILE A 24 -18.01 7.20 -6.77
C ILE A 24 -17.33 5.96 -6.18
N PHE A 25 -18.11 4.98 -5.70
CA PHE A 25 -17.55 3.75 -5.13
C PHE A 25 -16.77 2.92 -6.15
N PHE A 26 -17.23 2.88 -7.40
CA PHE A 26 -16.49 2.27 -8.50
C PHE A 26 -15.13 2.95 -8.72
N ALA A 27 -15.11 4.28 -8.81
CA ALA A 27 -13.86 5.04 -8.97
C ALA A 27 -12.91 4.86 -7.78
N VAL A 28 -13.45 4.90 -6.55
CA VAL A 28 -12.70 4.62 -5.33
C VAL A 28 -12.12 3.21 -5.37
N GLY A 29 -12.90 2.20 -5.76
CA GLY A 29 -12.44 0.82 -5.91
C GLY A 29 -11.22 0.71 -6.83
N TRP A 30 -11.25 1.36 -7.99
CA TRP A 30 -10.11 1.39 -8.91
C TRP A 30 -8.88 2.10 -8.37
N VAL A 31 -9.06 3.25 -7.71
CA VAL A 31 -7.94 3.96 -7.06
C VAL A 31 -7.29 3.08 -6.00
N LEU A 32 -8.10 2.36 -5.20
CA LEU A 32 -7.59 1.42 -4.21
C LEU A 32 -6.86 0.24 -4.85
N ILE A 33 -7.38 -0.33 -5.94
CA ILE A 33 -6.69 -1.41 -6.69
C ILE A 33 -5.30 -0.93 -7.14
N LEU A 34 -5.21 0.25 -7.74
CA LEU A 34 -3.93 0.81 -8.18
C LEU A 34 -2.97 1.05 -7.02
N ALA A 35 -3.47 1.60 -5.90
CA ALA A 35 -2.66 1.79 -4.69
C ALA A 35 -2.15 0.45 -4.13
N ASN A 36 -2.97 -0.61 -4.17
CA ASN A 36 -2.59 -1.95 -3.72
C ASN A 36 -1.52 -2.56 -4.64
N LEU A 37 -1.61 -2.34 -5.96
CA LEU A 37 -0.58 -2.78 -6.92
C LEU A 37 0.76 -2.07 -6.69
N VAL A 38 0.76 -0.75 -6.48
CA VAL A 38 1.98 0.00 -6.16
C VAL A 38 2.58 -0.50 -4.85
N THR A 39 1.74 -0.75 -3.85
CA THR A 39 2.17 -1.30 -2.55
C THR A 39 2.79 -2.68 -2.70
N ALA A 40 2.18 -3.56 -3.49
CA ALA A 40 2.72 -4.89 -3.77
C ALA A 40 4.07 -4.82 -4.51
N ALA A 41 4.17 -3.97 -5.53
CA ALA A 41 5.43 -3.75 -6.26
C ALA A 41 6.53 -3.21 -5.33
N TYR A 42 6.20 -2.23 -4.48
CA TYR A 42 7.13 -1.69 -3.49
C TYR A 42 7.56 -2.74 -2.48
N SER A 43 6.65 -3.61 -2.03
CA SER A 43 6.95 -4.69 -1.08
C SER A 43 7.92 -5.72 -1.65
N ILE A 44 7.90 -5.94 -2.96
CA ILE A 44 8.85 -6.84 -3.64
C ILE A 44 10.18 -6.13 -3.89
N PHE A 45 10.14 -4.85 -4.28
CA PHE A 45 11.33 -4.04 -4.56
C PHE A 45 12.18 -3.78 -3.32
N LEU A 46 11.55 -3.42 -2.20
CA LEU A 46 12.25 -3.01 -0.98
C LEU A 46 13.27 -4.03 -0.44
N PRO A 47 12.97 -5.33 -0.30
CA PRO A 47 13.95 -6.29 0.19
C PRO A 47 15.12 -6.46 -0.78
N ILE A 48 14.88 -6.35 -2.09
CA ILE A 48 15.94 -6.38 -3.11
C ILE A 48 16.86 -5.18 -2.94
N GLU A 49 16.28 -3.98 -2.81
CA GLU A 49 17.00 -2.73 -2.57
C GLU A 49 17.84 -2.81 -1.29
N LEU A 50 17.29 -3.33 -0.18
CA LEU A 50 18.01 -3.47 1.09
C LEU A 50 19.16 -4.48 1.00
N ILE A 51 18.94 -5.66 0.42
CA ILE A 51 20.01 -6.65 0.25
C ILE A 51 21.15 -6.05 -0.59
N LEU A 52 20.81 -5.34 -1.65
CA LEU A 52 21.79 -4.79 -2.58
C LEU A 52 22.45 -3.51 -2.07
N ARG A 53 21.85 -2.79 -1.13
CA ARG A 53 22.53 -1.69 -0.41
C ARG A 53 23.74 -2.14 0.40
N GLY A 54 23.78 -3.40 0.82
CA GLY A 54 25.00 -3.99 1.40
C GLY A 54 26.15 -4.16 0.39
N ILE A 55 25.87 -4.11 -0.91
CA ILE A 55 26.85 -4.25 -2.01
C ILE A 55 27.07 -2.90 -2.72
N TYR A 56 26.01 -2.11 -2.89
CA TYR A 56 25.95 -0.81 -3.55
C TYR A 56 25.37 0.22 -2.57
N PRO A 57 26.19 0.97 -1.81
CA PRO A 57 25.72 1.82 -0.71
C PRO A 57 24.68 2.88 -1.14
N ASP A 58 24.76 3.36 -2.37
CA ASP A 58 23.82 4.34 -2.92
C ASP A 58 22.45 3.73 -3.30
N GLY A 59 22.34 2.40 -3.33
CA GLY A 59 21.16 1.64 -3.69
C GLY A 59 21.06 1.27 -5.16
N LEU A 60 20.13 0.36 -5.49
CA LEU A 60 19.97 -0.17 -6.85
C LEU A 60 19.56 0.93 -7.83
N PHE A 61 18.76 1.89 -7.36
CA PHE A 61 18.29 2.99 -8.17
C PHE A 61 19.46 3.89 -8.60
N ALA A 62 20.36 4.26 -7.68
CA ALA A 62 21.53 5.07 -8.02
C ALA A 62 22.49 4.33 -8.97
N TYR A 63 22.70 3.03 -8.74
CA TYR A 63 23.48 2.16 -9.62
C TYR A 63 22.90 2.11 -11.05
N TRP A 64 21.59 1.88 -11.19
CA TRP A 64 20.94 1.78 -12.51
C TRP A 64 21.01 3.07 -13.32
N PHE A 65 21.00 4.24 -12.66
CA PHE A 65 21.10 5.54 -13.32
C PHE A 65 22.54 6.08 -13.39
N GLY A 66 23.54 5.29 -13.00
CA GLY A 66 24.95 5.65 -13.10
C GLY A 66 25.39 6.76 -12.14
N TYR A 67 24.67 6.95 -11.03
CA TYR A 67 25.00 7.93 -9.98
C TYR A 67 25.95 7.37 -8.91
N GLU A 68 26.61 6.25 -9.19
CA GLU A 68 27.51 5.58 -8.26
C GLU A 68 28.62 6.53 -7.77
N ARG A 69 28.75 6.68 -6.45
CA ARG A 69 29.94 7.31 -5.87
C ARG A 69 31.09 6.30 -5.88
N PRO A 70 32.22 6.58 -6.55
CA PRO A 70 33.34 5.67 -6.54
C PRO A 70 33.91 5.53 -5.12
N GLY A 71 33.96 4.30 -4.61
CA GLY A 71 34.77 3.94 -3.43
C GLY A 71 34.14 4.14 -2.05
N VAL A 72 32.81 4.20 -1.94
CA VAL A 72 32.15 4.35 -0.63
C VAL A 72 31.85 2.97 -0.04
N TYR A 73 32.36 2.70 1.17
CA TYR A 73 31.98 1.55 1.99
C TYR A 73 30.60 1.81 2.61
N PHE A 74 29.82 0.76 2.88
CA PHE A 74 28.53 0.88 3.56
C PHE A 74 28.69 1.58 4.92
N ASP A 75 28.11 2.77 5.08
CA ASP A 75 28.05 3.52 6.35
C ASP A 75 26.62 3.45 6.93
N TYR A 76 26.49 2.86 8.11
CA TYR A 76 25.21 2.69 8.78
C TYR A 76 24.55 4.03 9.16
N GLU A 77 25.32 5.03 9.56
CA GLU A 77 24.80 6.35 9.97
C GLU A 77 24.21 7.12 8.79
N GLU A 78 24.81 6.99 7.59
CA GLU A 78 24.28 7.59 6.37
C GLU A 78 22.97 6.91 5.88
N GLN A 79 22.78 5.63 6.20
CA GLN A 79 21.59 4.86 5.79
C GLN A 79 20.41 5.00 6.76
N LEU A 80 20.66 5.43 8.01
CA LEU A 80 19.65 5.59 9.07
C LEU A 80 18.43 6.46 8.66
N PRO A 81 18.62 7.64 8.02
CA PRO A 81 17.48 8.44 7.55
C PRO A 81 16.62 7.71 6.51
N PHE A 82 17.24 6.99 5.58
CA PHE A 82 16.54 6.18 4.58
C PHE A 82 15.73 5.07 5.25
N ILE A 83 16.34 4.34 6.19
CA ILE A 83 15.67 3.26 6.94
C ILE A 83 14.45 3.80 7.68
N ASN A 84 14.57 4.96 8.35
CA ASN A 84 13.45 5.59 9.06
C ASN A 84 12.28 5.93 8.12
N VAL A 85 12.56 6.54 6.97
CA VAL A 85 11.52 6.85 5.96
C VAL A 85 10.85 5.58 5.47
N VAL A 86 11.64 4.56 5.15
CA VAL A 86 11.14 3.25 4.70
C VAL A 86 10.23 2.65 5.75
N VAL A 87 10.64 2.59 7.02
CA VAL A 87 9.86 1.97 8.12
C VAL A 87 8.54 2.71 8.33
N VAL A 88 8.56 4.05 8.38
CA VAL A 88 7.34 4.86 8.55
C VAL A 88 6.38 4.66 7.39
N LEU A 89 6.88 4.71 6.15
CA LEU A 89 6.07 4.47 4.95
C LEU A 89 5.48 3.05 4.97
N PHE A 90 6.28 2.07 5.40
CA PHE A 90 5.85 0.68 5.49
C PHE A 90 4.72 0.50 6.50
N ILE A 91 4.84 1.07 7.70
CA ILE A 91 3.78 1.03 8.71
C ILE A 91 2.50 1.71 8.20
N ALA A 92 2.64 2.87 7.54
CA ALA A 92 1.51 3.60 6.99
C ALA A 92 0.77 2.78 5.91
N LEU A 93 1.50 2.16 4.98
CA LEU A 93 0.93 1.31 3.94
C LEU A 93 0.29 0.03 4.54
N TRP A 94 0.92 -0.55 5.56
CA TRP A 94 0.39 -1.73 6.26
C TRP A 94 -0.95 -1.43 6.93
N LEU A 95 -1.02 -0.30 7.66
CA LEU A 95 -2.26 0.17 8.28
C LEU A 95 -3.32 0.50 7.24
N PHE A 96 -2.92 1.13 6.13
CA PHE A 96 -3.82 1.43 5.03
C PHE A 96 -4.45 0.17 4.42
N MET A 97 -3.65 -0.89 4.16
CA MET A 97 -4.19 -2.18 3.70
C MET A 97 -5.12 -2.81 4.73
N PHE A 98 -4.73 -2.80 6.01
CA PHE A 98 -5.57 -3.34 7.10
C PHE A 98 -6.92 -2.63 7.19
N ILE A 99 -6.91 -1.30 7.12
CA ILE A 99 -8.14 -0.48 7.12
C ILE A 99 -9.02 -0.83 5.92
N GLN A 100 -8.44 -0.99 4.71
CA GLN A 100 -9.20 -1.43 3.54
C GLN A 100 -9.88 -2.79 3.77
N ILE A 101 -9.15 -3.78 4.30
CA ILE A 101 -9.67 -5.12 4.59
C ILE A 101 -10.89 -5.07 5.53
N VAL A 102 -10.84 -4.21 6.55
CA VAL A 102 -11.88 -4.09 7.57
C VAL A 102 -13.07 -3.22 7.11
N LEU A 103 -12.81 -2.15 6.35
CA LEU A 103 -13.83 -1.16 5.98
C LEU A 103 -14.55 -1.46 4.66
N LEU A 104 -13.87 -2.02 3.65
CA LEU A 104 -14.49 -2.29 2.35
C LEU A 104 -15.75 -3.17 2.44
N PRO A 105 -15.82 -4.23 3.27
CA PRO A 105 -17.04 -5.01 3.44
C PRO A 105 -18.21 -4.18 4.01
N LYS A 106 -17.91 -3.23 4.90
CA LYS A 106 -18.93 -2.35 5.49
C LYS A 106 -19.44 -1.32 4.48
N ILE A 107 -18.59 -0.92 3.53
CA ILE A 107 -18.93 -0.02 2.44
C ILE A 107 -19.80 -0.75 1.40
N GLY A 108 -19.42 -1.96 1.00
CA GLY A 108 -20.20 -2.77 0.04
C GLY A 108 -21.63 -3.04 0.50
N LYS A 109 -21.85 -3.28 1.80
CA LYS A 109 -23.20 -3.47 2.39
C LYS A 109 -24.15 -2.26 2.21
N LYS A 110 -23.64 -1.08 1.89
CA LYS A 110 -24.47 0.12 1.66
C LYS A 110 -25.03 0.19 0.24
N LEU A 111 -24.58 -0.67 -0.66
CA LEU A 111 -25.04 -0.75 -2.04
C LEU A 111 -26.15 -1.82 -2.11
N THR A 112 -27.42 -1.40 -2.11
CA THR A 112 -28.56 -2.32 -1.97
C THR A 112 -29.51 -2.35 -3.17
N LEU A 113 -29.37 -1.44 -4.12
CA LEU A 113 -30.20 -1.42 -5.31
C LEU A 113 -29.65 -2.35 -6.39
N ASP A 114 -30.54 -3.14 -7.00
CA ASP A 114 -30.20 -4.04 -8.11
C ASP A 114 -30.07 -3.24 -9.42
N MET A 115 -28.86 -2.71 -9.65
CA MET A 115 -28.50 -1.95 -10.85
C MET A 115 -27.12 -2.37 -11.33
N GLU A 116 -26.88 -2.34 -12.64
CA GLU A 116 -25.58 -2.68 -13.23
C GLU A 116 -24.43 -1.85 -12.63
N GLU A 117 -24.65 -0.55 -12.37
CA GLU A 117 -23.60 0.30 -11.79
C GLU A 117 -23.26 -0.08 -10.34
N VAL A 118 -24.23 -0.60 -9.59
CA VAL A 118 -24.02 -1.10 -8.22
C VAL A 118 -23.23 -2.41 -8.25
N ALA A 119 -23.57 -3.33 -9.15
CA ALA A 119 -22.85 -4.58 -9.32
C ALA A 119 -21.39 -4.35 -9.74
N ALA A 120 -21.15 -3.38 -10.63
CA ALA A 120 -19.80 -2.98 -11.03
C ALA A 120 -19.00 -2.38 -9.86
N ALA A 121 -19.63 -1.52 -9.06
CA ALA A 121 -19.01 -0.92 -7.88
C ALA A 121 -18.65 -1.97 -6.83
N ASP A 122 -19.56 -2.90 -6.52
CA ASP A 122 -19.31 -3.97 -5.56
C ASP A 122 -18.19 -4.91 -6.03
N SER A 123 -18.15 -5.24 -7.32
CA SER A 123 -17.05 -6.01 -7.93
C SER A 123 -15.71 -5.29 -7.77
N ALA A 124 -15.66 -3.98 -8.03
CA ALA A 124 -14.44 -3.19 -7.89
C ALA A 124 -13.96 -3.12 -6.43
N LEU A 125 -14.88 -2.93 -5.46
CA LEU A 125 -14.54 -2.92 -4.03
C LEU A 125 -14.09 -4.30 -3.53
N SER A 126 -14.70 -5.37 -4.03
CA SER A 126 -14.30 -6.75 -3.72
C SER A 126 -12.92 -7.08 -4.27
N LEU A 127 -12.62 -6.66 -5.50
CA LEU A 127 -11.29 -6.80 -6.10
C LEU A 127 -10.25 -5.95 -5.36
N ALA A 128 -10.58 -4.71 -4.98
CA ALA A 128 -9.73 -3.87 -4.14
C ALA A 128 -9.40 -4.57 -2.81
N ARG A 129 -10.40 -5.17 -2.15
CA ARG A 129 -10.20 -5.91 -0.90
C ARG A 129 -9.29 -7.12 -1.08
N LEU A 130 -9.47 -7.90 -2.15
CA LEU A 130 -8.58 -9.02 -2.46
C LEU A 130 -7.14 -8.51 -2.68
N GLY A 131 -6.97 -7.44 -3.46
CA GLY A 131 -5.69 -6.79 -3.65
C GLY A 131 -5.06 -6.32 -2.33
N ALA A 132 -5.85 -5.77 -1.41
CA ALA A 132 -5.39 -5.34 -0.10
C ALA A 132 -4.91 -6.53 0.75
N PHE A 133 -5.62 -7.67 0.72
CA PHE A 133 -5.16 -8.88 1.40
C PHE A 133 -3.83 -9.39 0.85
N LEU A 134 -3.68 -9.44 -0.47
CA LEU A 134 -2.45 -9.88 -1.11
C LEU A 134 -1.28 -8.94 -0.79
N ALA A 135 -1.48 -7.63 -0.95
CA ALA A 135 -0.48 -6.63 -0.62
C ALA A 135 -0.11 -6.66 0.86
N PHE A 136 -1.09 -6.79 1.77
CA PHE A 136 -0.85 -6.93 3.21
C PHE A 136 -0.02 -8.18 3.56
N GLY A 137 -0.34 -9.31 2.92
CA GLY A 137 0.42 -10.55 3.08
C GLY A 137 1.86 -10.39 2.60
N LEU A 138 2.06 -9.83 1.42
CA LEU A 138 3.39 -9.51 0.88
C LEU A 138 4.16 -8.57 1.80
N MET A 139 3.54 -7.48 2.27
CA MET A 139 4.16 -6.56 3.21
C MET A 139 4.57 -7.25 4.52
N THR A 140 3.72 -8.13 5.05
CA THR A 140 4.04 -8.87 6.27
C THR A 140 5.22 -9.81 6.07
N LEU A 141 5.36 -10.43 4.89
CA LEU A 141 6.55 -11.23 4.57
C LEU A 141 7.79 -10.35 4.39
N THR A 142 7.64 -9.22 3.70
CA THR A 142 8.73 -8.26 3.49
C THR A 142 9.24 -7.68 4.80
N SER A 143 8.39 -7.42 5.80
CA SER A 143 8.85 -6.90 7.09
C SER A 143 9.78 -7.87 7.83
N VAL A 144 9.59 -9.18 7.66
CA VAL A 144 10.51 -10.20 8.21
C VAL A 144 11.89 -10.08 7.58
N VAL A 145 11.95 -9.88 6.25
CA VAL A 145 13.22 -9.69 5.53
C VAL A 145 13.89 -8.38 5.94
N VAL A 146 13.13 -7.29 5.96
CA VAL A 146 13.62 -5.96 6.37
C VAL A 146 14.19 -6.01 7.79
N LEU A 147 13.46 -6.60 8.74
CA LEU A 147 13.90 -6.72 10.12
C LEU A 147 15.18 -7.56 10.23
N ARG A 148 15.24 -8.70 9.52
CA ARG A 148 16.45 -9.54 9.50
C ARG A 148 17.66 -8.77 8.97
N THR A 149 17.51 -8.08 7.84
CA THR A 149 18.61 -7.30 7.23
C THR A 149 19.05 -6.15 8.14
N TYR A 150 18.10 -5.44 8.76
CA TYR A 150 18.41 -4.37 9.69
C TYR A 150 19.17 -4.86 10.93
N THR A 151 18.70 -5.95 11.55
CA THR A 151 19.39 -6.54 12.71
C THR A 151 20.80 -6.98 12.34
N GLN A 152 20.99 -7.54 11.13
CA GLN A 152 22.31 -7.90 10.65
C GLN A 152 23.23 -6.67 10.50
N TRP A 153 22.75 -5.61 9.84
CA TRP A 153 23.52 -4.37 9.67
C TRP A 153 23.89 -3.72 10.99
N HIS A 154 22.98 -3.70 11.97
CA HIS A 154 23.26 -3.17 13.29
C HIS A 154 24.32 -4.01 14.02
N ALA A 155 24.24 -5.34 13.95
CA ALA A 155 25.24 -6.22 14.55
C ALA A 155 26.62 -6.04 13.90
N ASP A 156 26.68 -5.92 12.58
CA ASP A 156 27.92 -5.66 11.85
C ASP A 156 28.53 -4.30 12.25
N TYR A 157 27.69 -3.27 12.40
CA TYR A 157 28.09 -1.96 12.90
C TYR A 157 28.68 -2.01 14.32
N GLU A 158 28.01 -2.67 15.27
CA GLU A 158 28.50 -2.82 16.65
C GLU A 158 29.85 -3.55 16.71
N VAL A 159 30.03 -4.60 15.90
CA VAL A 159 31.31 -5.30 15.80
C VAL A 159 32.40 -4.37 15.28
N ILE A 160 32.14 -3.60 14.22
CA ILE A 160 33.12 -2.66 13.66
C ILE A 160 33.51 -1.59 14.69
N GLN A 161 32.54 -1.00 15.39
CA GLN A 161 32.81 0.01 16.42
C GLN A 161 33.69 -0.56 17.54
N SER A 162 33.36 -1.77 18.03
CA SER A 162 34.15 -2.43 19.07
C SER A 162 35.60 -2.71 18.67
N LEU A 163 35.85 -2.99 17.38
CA LEU A 163 37.20 -3.22 16.84
C LEU A 163 37.98 -1.91 16.66
N LEU A 164 37.29 -0.80 16.42
CA LEU A 164 37.87 0.54 16.30
C LEU A 164 38.13 1.22 17.65
N GLY A 165 37.71 0.59 18.76
CA GLY A 165 37.93 1.10 20.12
C GLY A 165 37.03 2.28 20.48
N GLN A 166 35.89 2.41 19.81
CA GLN A 166 34.79 3.34 20.11
C GLN A 166 33.61 2.57 20.68
#